data_AF-A0A7C7A819-F1
#
_entry.id   AF-A0A7C7A819-F1
#
_cell.length_a   1.000
_cell.length_b   1.000
_cell.length_c   1.000
_cell.angle_alpha   90.00
_cell.angle_beta   90.00
_cell.angle_gamma   90.00
#
_symmetry.space_group_name_H-M   'P 1'
#
loop_
_entity.id
_entity.type
_entity.pdbx_description
1 polymer ?
#
loop_
_entity_poly.entity_id
_entity_poly.type
_entity_poly.pdbx_seq_one_letter_code
_entity_poly.pdbx_strand_id
1 'polypeptide(L)'
;MKDFKSKKGFTLVEMLVVVAVIAVLVAALIPRFISYTERAREARAMADINTMRNIIIAWSADEGNGQLPINSNDPTIPNSIAAVLQKHGIKWAGDANGIVDPWGHPYYYQQVLQTIAFDKSNNHNSQYSAFNPYLNEQKFRLITI
;
A
#
# COMPACT_ATOMS: atom_id res chain seq x y z
N MET A 1 30.33 58.63 33.19
CA MET A 1 30.94 58.25 31.89
C MET A 1 30.16 57.08 31.33
N LYS A 2 29.71 57.16 30.07
CA LYS A 2 28.89 56.13 29.42
C LYS A 2 29.80 55.39 28.44
N ASP A 3 30.18 54.15 28.77
CA ASP A 3 31.01 53.32 27.92
C ASP A 3 30.22 52.85 26.69
N PHE A 4 30.62 53.30 25.50
CA PHE A 4 30.12 52.77 24.25
C PHE A 4 30.73 51.39 24.01
N LYS A 5 30.06 50.35 24.49
CA LYS A 5 30.37 48.96 24.10
C LYS A 5 30.32 48.85 22.57
N SER A 6 31.45 48.46 21.97
CA SER A 6 31.55 48.15 20.55
C SER A 6 30.57 47.03 20.19
N LYS A 7 29.51 47.38 19.47
CA LYS A 7 28.64 46.37 18.87
C LYS A 7 29.39 45.80 17.67
N LYS A 8 29.92 44.57 17.81
CA LYS A 8 30.45 43.81 16.67
C LYS A 8 29.27 43.51 15.74
N GLY A 9 29.25 44.16 14.58
CA GLY A 9 28.29 43.89 13.51
C GLY A 9 28.75 42.70 12.67
N PHE A 10 27.79 41.90 12.21
CA PHE A 10 28.02 40.79 11.29
C PHE A 10 28.40 41.32 9.91
N THR A 11 29.39 40.75 9.25
CA THR A 11 29.79 41.18 7.90
C THR A 11 28.92 40.53 6.83
N LEU A 12 28.69 41.24 5.72
CA LEU A 12 27.97 40.67 4.56
C LEU A 12 28.71 39.47 3.97
N VAL A 13 30.05 39.48 4.04
CA VAL A 13 30.90 38.40 3.55
C VAL A 13 30.71 37.13 4.39
N GLU A 14 30.58 37.25 5.71
CA GLU A 14 30.28 36.11 6.58
C GLU A 14 28.93 35.48 6.22
N MET A 15 27.91 36.28 5.90
CA MET A 15 26.62 35.72 5.48
C MET A 15 26.72 35.05 4.11
N LEU A 16 27.50 35.61 3.18
CA LEU A 16 27.65 35.07 1.83
C LEU A 16 28.26 33.67 1.85
N VAL A 17 29.32 33.46 2.64
CA VAL A 17 29.96 32.14 2.76
C VAL A 17 29.00 31.14 3.42
N VAL A 18 28.26 31.55 4.45
CA VAL A 18 27.32 30.68 5.16
C VAL A 18 26.21 30.19 4.23
N VAL A 19 25.56 31.08 3.48
CA VAL A 19 24.49 30.68 2.56
C VAL A 19 25.01 29.84 1.40
N ALA A 20 26.25 30.09 0.94
CA ALA A 20 26.89 29.26 -0.08
C ALA A 20 27.11 27.81 0.40
N VAL A 21 27.59 27.62 1.64
CA VAL A 21 27.76 26.28 2.21
C VAL A 21 26.41 25.59 2.42
N ILE A 22 25.39 26.29 2.94
CA ILE A 22 24.04 25.73 3.13
C ILE A 22 23.44 25.30 1.78
N ALA A 23 23.61 26.08 0.72
CA ALA A 23 23.10 25.75 -0.62
C ALA A 23 23.70 24.44 -1.16
N VAL A 24 25.01 24.24 -0.99
CA VAL A 24 25.69 23.00 -1.41
C VAL A 24 25.19 21.80 -0.60
N LEU A 25 25.03 21.95 0.71
CA LEU A 25 24.53 20.88 1.58
C LEU A 25 23.10 20.46 1.20
N VAL A 26 22.20 21.42 1.01
CA VAL A 26 20.81 21.15 0.65
C VAL A 26 20.72 20.49 -0.73
N ALA A 27 21.50 20.96 -1.72
CA ALA A 27 21.53 20.40 -3.06
C ALA A 27 21.90 18.91 -3.08
N ALA A 28 22.86 18.49 -2.23
CA ALA A 28 23.25 17.09 -2.11
C ALA A 28 22.24 16.22 -1.33
N LEU A 29 21.43 16.84 -0.46
CA LEU A 29 20.59 16.14 0.51
C LEU A 29 19.19 15.82 -0.03
N ILE A 30 18.59 16.72 -0.83
CA ILE A 30 17.25 16.56 -1.42
C ILE A 30 17.03 15.21 -2.14
N PRO A 31 17.91 14.74 -3.06
CA PRO A 31 17.63 13.52 -3.82
C PRO A 31 17.59 12.26 -2.94
N ARG A 32 18.30 12.25 -1.80
CA ARG A 32 18.30 11.10 -0.88
C ARG A 32 16.97 10.96 -0.15
N PHE A 33 16.37 12.06 0.29
CA PHE A 33 15.13 12.03 1.08
C PHE A 33 13.93 11.39 0.35
N ILE A 34 13.82 11.56 -0.97
CA ILE A 34 12.70 11.05 -1.78
C ILE A 34 12.66 9.50 -1.78
N SER A 35 13.83 8.86 -1.81
CA SER A 35 13.93 7.39 -1.84
C SER A 35 13.56 6.72 -0.51
N TYR A 36 13.82 7.38 0.62
CA TYR A 36 13.46 6.84 1.94
C TYR A 36 11.95 6.90 2.17
N THR A 37 11.29 7.97 1.70
CA THR A 37 9.84 8.10 1.83
C THR A 37 9.11 7.04 1.03
N GLU A 38 9.58 6.69 -0.17
CA GLU A 38 8.94 5.62 -0.96
C GLU A 38 9.10 4.24 -0.33
N ARG A 39 10.29 3.88 0.16
CA ARG A 39 10.48 2.61 0.87
C ARG A 39 9.58 2.48 2.11
N ALA A 40 9.37 3.57 2.83
CA ALA A 40 8.46 3.59 3.98
C ALA A 40 6.99 3.42 3.54
N ARG A 41 6.59 4.01 2.42
CA ARG A 41 5.27 3.82 1.81
C ARG A 41 5.08 2.36 1.38
N GLU A 42 6.01 1.79 0.62
CA GLU A 42 5.98 0.39 0.22
C GLU A 42 5.87 -0.56 1.43
N ALA A 43 6.69 -0.35 2.47
CA ALA A 43 6.66 -1.16 3.68
C ALA A 43 5.30 -1.09 4.39
N ARG A 44 4.69 0.10 4.47
CA ARG A 44 3.36 0.28 5.04
C ARG A 44 2.30 -0.45 4.21
N ALA A 45 2.30 -0.29 2.89
CA ALA A 45 1.35 -0.96 2.01
C ALA A 45 1.44 -2.49 2.14
N MET A 46 2.67 -3.03 2.24
CA MET A 46 2.89 -4.46 2.46
C MET A 46 2.40 -4.94 3.83
N ALA A 47 2.60 -4.14 4.88
CA ALA A 47 2.09 -4.44 6.22
C ALA A 47 0.55 -4.49 6.24
N ASP A 48 -0.11 -3.54 5.57
CA ASP A 48 -1.57 -3.49 5.46
C ASP A 48 -2.09 -4.73 4.72
N ILE A 49 -1.49 -5.07 3.57
CA ILE A 49 -1.80 -6.29 2.79
C ILE A 49 -1.60 -7.56 3.62
N ASN A 50 -0.50 -7.67 4.37
CA ASN A 50 -0.22 -8.84 5.18
C ASN A 50 -1.21 -8.99 6.35
N THR A 51 -1.61 -7.88 6.95
CA THR A 51 -2.62 -7.87 8.02
C THR A 51 -3.96 -8.37 7.48
N MET A 52 -4.41 -7.83 6.35
CA MET A 52 -5.66 -8.28 5.69
C MET A 52 -5.58 -9.74 5.27
N ARG A 53 -4.45 -10.18 4.68
CA ARG A 53 -4.20 -11.58 4.30
C ARG A 53 -4.33 -12.52 5.50
N ASN A 54 -3.72 -12.18 6.63
CA ASN A 54 -3.76 -13.02 7.82
C ASN A 54 -5.19 -13.16 8.35
N ILE A 55 -5.98 -12.09 8.36
CA ILE A 55 -7.39 -12.11 8.75
C ILE A 55 -8.19 -13.03 7.82
N ILE A 56 -8.00 -12.90 6.50
CA ILE A 56 -8.69 -13.73 5.51
C ILE A 56 -8.38 -15.21 5.70
N ILE A 57 -7.10 -15.56 5.91
CA ILE A 57 -6.67 -16.95 6.10
C ILE A 57 -7.19 -17.51 7.41
N ALA A 58 -7.11 -16.74 8.51
CA ALA A 58 -7.64 -17.14 9.81
C ALA A 58 -9.16 -17.38 9.74
N TRP A 59 -9.90 -16.44 9.15
CA TRP A 59 -11.34 -16.61 8.96
C TRP A 59 -11.67 -17.84 8.11
N SER A 60 -10.94 -18.08 7.03
CA SER A 60 -11.12 -19.27 6.19
C SER A 60 -10.91 -20.57 6.96
N ALA A 61 -9.93 -20.61 7.86
CA ALA A 61 -9.64 -21.79 8.69
C ALA A 61 -10.71 -22.03 9.78
N ASP A 62 -11.24 -20.96 10.39
CA ASP A 62 -12.13 -21.08 11.56
C ASP A 62 -13.62 -21.09 11.16
N GLU A 63 -14.07 -20.08 10.43
CA GLU A 63 -15.50 -19.83 10.13
C GLU A 63 -15.86 -20.14 8.68
N GLY A 64 -14.91 -19.99 7.76
CA GLY A 64 -15.10 -20.12 6.32
C GLY A 64 -15.12 -21.56 5.82
N ASN A 65 -14.98 -22.56 6.69
CA ASN A 65 -14.94 -23.99 6.32
C ASN A 65 -13.91 -24.29 5.21
N GLY A 66 -12.75 -23.63 5.23
CA GLY A 66 -11.69 -23.74 4.23
C GLY A 66 -11.94 -22.95 2.93
N GLN A 67 -13.05 -22.21 2.85
CA GLN A 67 -13.37 -21.33 1.73
C GLN A 67 -12.89 -19.91 2.00
N LEU A 68 -12.44 -19.24 0.94
CA LEU A 68 -12.08 -17.83 1.01
C LEU A 68 -13.34 -16.94 0.97
N PRO A 69 -13.30 -15.74 1.58
CA PRO A 69 -14.38 -14.76 1.49
C PRO A 69 -14.73 -14.45 0.04
N ILE A 70 -16.01 -14.27 -0.25
CA ILE A 70 -16.45 -13.89 -1.59
C ILE A 70 -16.03 -12.45 -1.91
N ASN A 71 -15.79 -12.17 -3.19
CA ASN A 71 -15.48 -10.82 -3.65
C ASN A 71 -16.74 -9.92 -3.65
N SER A 72 -17.13 -9.43 -2.48
CA SER A 72 -18.21 -8.47 -2.29
C SER A 72 -17.84 -7.44 -1.22
N ASN A 73 -18.14 -6.17 -1.50
CA ASN A 73 -17.93 -5.06 -0.57
C ASN A 73 -19.16 -4.79 0.32
N ASP A 74 -20.21 -5.60 0.21
CA ASP A 74 -21.41 -5.46 1.03
C ASP A 74 -21.21 -6.16 2.40
N PRO A 75 -21.17 -5.41 3.52
CA PRO A 75 -20.95 -5.97 4.84
C PRO A 75 -22.16 -6.74 5.38
N THR A 76 -23.33 -6.64 4.75
CA THR A 76 -24.53 -7.39 5.17
C THR A 76 -24.45 -8.87 4.81
N ILE A 77 -23.58 -9.23 3.86
CA ILE A 77 -23.35 -10.60 3.42
C ILE A 77 -22.27 -11.24 4.32
N PRO A 78 -22.58 -12.26 5.14
CA PRO A 78 -21.68 -12.72 6.21
C PRO A 78 -20.31 -13.25 5.76
N ASN A 79 -20.22 -13.82 4.54
CA ASN A 79 -18.98 -14.35 3.98
C ASN A 79 -18.30 -13.39 2.99
N SER A 80 -18.73 -12.13 2.91
CA SER A 80 -18.10 -11.12 2.07
C SER A 80 -16.77 -10.67 2.64
N ILE A 81 -15.85 -10.24 1.77
CA ILE A 81 -14.58 -9.66 2.23
C ILE A 81 -14.80 -8.44 3.15
N ALA A 82 -15.86 -7.66 2.91
CA ALA A 82 -16.23 -6.55 3.78
C ALA A 82 -16.62 -7.02 5.18
N ALA A 83 -17.52 -8.00 5.30
CA ALA A 83 -17.96 -8.51 6.60
C ALA A 83 -16.79 -9.12 7.38
N VAL A 84 -15.94 -9.91 6.71
CA VAL A 84 -14.79 -10.58 7.32
C VAL A 84 -13.77 -9.56 7.84
N LEU A 85 -13.40 -8.57 7.04
CA LEU A 85 -12.40 -7.58 7.46
C LEU A 85 -12.95 -6.60 8.51
N GLN A 86 -14.19 -6.13 8.35
CA GLN A 86 -14.82 -5.21 9.30
C GLN A 86 -15.03 -5.84 10.67
N LYS A 87 -15.38 -7.13 10.73
CA LYS A 87 -15.46 -7.89 12.00
C LYS A 87 -14.15 -7.88 12.78
N HIS A 88 -13.01 -7.80 12.09
CA HIS A 88 -11.67 -7.74 12.67
C HIS A 88 -11.12 -6.30 12.78
N GLY A 89 -11.99 -5.28 12.70
CA GLY A 89 -11.64 -3.88 12.90
C GLY A 89 -11.04 -3.17 11.68
N ILE A 90 -11.01 -3.82 10.52
CA ILE A 90 -10.52 -3.25 9.26
C ILE A 90 -11.70 -2.66 8.49
N LYS A 91 -11.75 -1.32 8.36
CA LYS A 91 -12.79 -0.62 7.59
C LYS A 91 -12.61 -0.87 6.09
N TRP A 92 -13.11 -1.99 5.62
CA TRP A 92 -13.10 -2.37 4.21
C TRP A 92 -14.32 -1.80 3.47
N ALA A 93 -14.10 -1.12 2.35
CA ALA A 93 -15.18 -0.67 1.47
C ALA A 93 -14.92 -0.97 -0.02
N GLY A 94 -13.69 -1.39 -0.38
CA GLY A 94 -13.27 -1.59 -1.77
C GLY A 94 -13.41 -0.33 -2.65
N ASP A 95 -13.45 0.84 -2.02
CA ASP A 95 -13.55 2.17 -2.60
C ASP A 95 -12.78 3.18 -1.71
N ALA A 96 -12.83 4.46 -2.06
CA ALA A 96 -12.14 5.54 -1.34
C ALA A 96 -12.63 5.79 0.11
N ASN A 97 -13.75 5.19 0.54
CA ASN A 97 -14.28 5.33 1.90
C ASN A 97 -13.67 4.32 2.89
N GLY A 98 -12.94 3.33 2.38
CA GLY A 98 -12.26 2.30 3.16
C GLY A 98 -10.81 2.62 3.45
N ILE A 99 -10.01 1.59 3.68
CA ILE A 99 -8.56 1.72 3.80
C ILE A 99 -7.96 2.00 2.41
N VAL A 100 -7.07 2.99 2.37
CA VAL A 100 -6.32 3.39 1.19
C VAL A 100 -4.84 3.16 1.42
N ASP A 101 -4.12 2.91 0.33
CA ASP A 101 -2.68 2.78 0.34
C ASP A 101 -1.99 4.14 0.59
N PRO A 102 -0.66 4.16 0.78
CA PRO A 102 0.08 5.40 1.04
C PRO A 102 0.13 6.40 -0.12
N TRP A 103 -0.34 6.02 -1.31
CA TRP A 103 -0.50 6.89 -2.48
C TRP A 103 -1.95 7.39 -2.63
N GLY A 104 -2.88 6.90 -1.80
CA GLY A 104 -4.27 7.32 -1.74
C GLY A 104 -5.24 6.47 -2.56
N HIS A 105 -4.77 5.34 -3.11
CA HIS A 105 -5.60 4.43 -3.89
C HIS A 105 -6.26 3.38 -2.98
N PRO A 106 -7.52 3.00 -3.23
CA PRO A 106 -8.20 1.98 -2.43
C PRO A 106 -7.67 0.57 -2.73
N TYR A 107 -7.71 -0.30 -1.72
CA TYR A 107 -7.40 -1.72 -1.90
C TYR A 107 -8.55 -2.47 -2.55
N TYR A 108 -8.23 -3.36 -3.49
CA TYR A 108 -9.19 -4.28 -4.10
C TYR A 108 -8.86 -5.72 -3.74
N TYR A 109 -9.91 -6.52 -3.51
CA TYR A 109 -9.81 -7.95 -3.30
C TYR A 109 -10.30 -8.70 -4.54
N GLN A 110 -9.56 -9.74 -4.94
CA GLN A 110 -9.92 -10.60 -6.05
C GLN A 110 -9.65 -12.06 -5.69
N GLN A 111 -10.67 -12.90 -5.81
CA GLN A 111 -10.48 -14.35 -5.77
C GLN A 111 -9.88 -14.81 -7.10
N VAL A 112 -8.81 -15.60 -7.04
CA VAL A 112 -8.21 -16.18 -8.24
C VAL A 112 -8.67 -17.62 -8.31
N LEU A 113 -9.64 -17.91 -9.18
CA LEU A 113 -10.11 -19.27 -9.42
C LEU A 113 -8.98 -20.08 -10.08
N GLN A 114 -8.55 -21.18 -9.47
CA GLN A 114 -7.72 -22.18 -10.14
C GLN A 114 -8.61 -22.97 -11.10
N THR A 115 -8.73 -22.54 -12.35
CA THR A 115 -9.36 -23.36 -13.39
C THR A 115 -8.36 -24.39 -13.90
N ILE A 116 -8.63 -25.68 -13.66
CA ILE A 116 -8.15 -26.77 -14.52
C ILE A 116 -9.38 -27.34 -15.20
N ALA A 117 -9.75 -26.82 -16.38
CA ALA A 117 -10.79 -27.43 -17.21
C ALA A 117 -10.46 -27.20 -18.69
N PHE A 118 -10.28 -28.30 -19.41
CA PHE A 118 -10.17 -28.31 -20.87
C PHE A 118 -11.53 -27.92 -21.46
N ASP A 119 -11.63 -26.75 -22.10
CA ASP A 119 -12.82 -26.38 -22.86
C ASP A 119 -12.63 -26.76 -24.35
N LYS A 120 -13.43 -27.71 -24.84
CA LYS A 120 -13.64 -27.98 -26.28
C LYS A 120 -14.88 -27.22 -26.77
N SER A 121 -14.97 -25.92 -26.51
CA SER A 121 -16.04 -25.07 -27.03
C SER A 121 -15.48 -23.99 -27.96
N ASN A 122 -15.87 -24.09 -29.23
CA ASN A 122 -15.44 -23.24 -30.35
C ASN A 122 -16.04 -21.82 -30.29
N ASN A 123 -15.81 -21.07 -29.21
CA ASN A 123 -16.22 -19.66 -29.15
C ASN A 123 -15.00 -18.74 -29.02
N HIS A 124 -14.82 -17.88 -30.02
CA HIS A 124 -13.60 -17.13 -30.33
C HIS A 124 -13.27 -15.96 -29.38
N ASN A 125 -13.95 -15.79 -28.24
CA ASN A 125 -13.81 -14.59 -27.40
C ASN A 125 -13.49 -14.85 -25.92
N SER A 126 -13.07 -16.06 -25.56
CA SER A 126 -12.63 -16.36 -24.21
C SER A 126 -11.18 -15.93 -24.02
N GLN A 127 -10.97 -14.77 -23.40
CA GLN A 127 -9.65 -14.31 -22.95
C GLN A 127 -9.18 -15.22 -21.79
N TYR A 128 -8.65 -16.39 -22.14
CA TYR A 128 -8.00 -17.31 -21.22
C TYR A 128 -6.66 -16.71 -20.77
N SER A 129 -6.62 -16.10 -19.60
CA SER A 129 -5.33 -15.84 -18.95
C SER A 129 -4.84 -17.14 -18.31
N ALA A 130 -4.08 -17.92 -19.07
CA ALA A 130 -3.33 -19.05 -18.56
C ALA A 130 -2.31 -18.53 -17.53
N PHE A 131 -2.50 -18.83 -16.23
CA PHE A 131 -1.56 -18.47 -15.19
C PHE A 131 -0.69 -19.66 -14.78
N ASN A 132 0.61 -19.39 -14.78
CA ASN A 132 1.72 -20.32 -14.61
C ASN A 132 1.70 -21.06 -13.25
N PRO A 133 1.74 -22.41 -13.23
CA PRO A 133 1.67 -23.23 -12.01
C PRO A 133 2.92 -23.15 -11.10
N TYR A 134 3.97 -22.43 -11.50
CA TYR A 134 5.18 -22.24 -10.69
C TYR A 134 5.16 -20.95 -9.83
N LEU A 135 4.10 -20.14 -9.90
CA LEU A 135 3.91 -18.96 -9.05
C LEU A 135 3.00 -19.30 -7.86
N ASN A 136 3.59 -20.00 -6.90
CA ASN A 136 3.23 -20.10 -5.48
C ASN A 136 1.80 -19.66 -5.06
N GLU A 137 0.87 -20.61 -5.07
CA GLU A 137 -0.21 -20.84 -4.07
C GLU A 137 -1.18 -19.71 -3.64
N GLN A 138 -1.13 -18.50 -4.20
CA GLN A 138 -2.04 -17.43 -3.77
C GLN A 138 -3.41 -17.56 -4.46
N LYS A 139 -4.36 -18.22 -3.78
CA LYS A 139 -5.78 -18.36 -4.16
C LYS A 139 -6.57 -17.03 -4.23
N PHE A 140 -5.95 -15.91 -3.88
CA PHE A 140 -6.49 -14.55 -3.99
C PHE A 140 -5.38 -13.52 -4.17
N ARG A 141 -5.73 -12.33 -4.68
CA ARG A 141 -4.81 -11.20 -4.83
C ARG A 141 -5.43 -9.93 -4.27
N LEU A 142 -4.59 -9.12 -3.63
CA LEU A 142 -4.88 -7.73 -3.28
C LEU A 142 -4.12 -6.85 -4.28
N ILE A 143 -4.83 -5.96 -4.98
CA ILE A 143 -4.23 -5.05 -5.97
C ILE A 143 -4.55 -3.59 -5.63
N THR A 144 -3.61 -2.71 -5.95
CA THR A 144 -3.77 -1.25 -6.05
C THR A 144 -3.55 -0.86 -7.52
N ILE A 145 -4.21 0.20 -8.01
CA ILE A 145 -4.05 0.72 -9.38
C ILE A 145 -3.39 2.09 -9.32
#